data_AF-A0A257N872-F1
#
_entry.id   AF-A0A257N872-F1
#
_cell.length_a   1.000
_cell.length_b   1.000
_cell.length_c   1.000
_cell.angle_alpha   90.00
_cell.angle_beta   90.00
_cell.angle_gamma   90.00
#
_symmetry.space_group_name_H-M   'P 1'
#
loop_
_entity.id
_entity.type
_entity.pdbx_description
1 polymer ?
#
loop_
_entity_poly.entity_id
_entity_poly.type
_entity_poly.pdbx_seq_one_letter_code
_entity_poly.pdbx_strand_id
1 'polypeptide(L)'
;MWAGGTASSGDDDQERALTECGVHTQVLLWIELLKLGGYLEMIKHCLQTIMAVSLFTATLINVAEASEKRCGWLENPTPGNWWLTDADDTWIIAAQGGYSVDDDAWDKIGDVTEKEFVETNGSYGYACACLSVTVDKQDKRILKVHSFKQLPLKKCKDDRSLPKQE
;
A
#
# COMPACT_ATOMS: atom_id res chain seq x y z
N MET A 1 95.77 -41.38 -23.48
CA MET A 1 94.55 -41.12 -22.69
C MET A 1 93.65 -42.34 -22.83
N TRP A 2 93.54 -43.21 -21.81
CA TRP A 2 92.47 -43.21 -20.78
C TRP A 2 91.05 -43.37 -21.38
N ALA A 3 90.14 -44.21 -20.90
CA ALA A 3 90.10 -45.29 -19.91
C ALA A 3 88.66 -45.85 -19.90
N GLY A 4 88.49 -47.10 -19.42
CA GLY A 4 87.28 -47.60 -18.73
C GLY A 4 86.01 -47.77 -19.59
N GLY A 5 85.08 -48.67 -19.28
CA GLY A 5 84.89 -49.44 -18.06
C GLY A 5 83.38 -49.61 -17.85
N THR A 6 82.97 -50.87 -17.74
CA THR A 6 82.01 -51.40 -16.75
C THR A 6 80.62 -50.78 -16.62
N ALA A 7 79.59 -51.64 -16.76
CA ALA A 7 78.60 -51.96 -15.73
C ALA A 7 77.48 -50.89 -15.67
N SER A 8 76.25 -51.09 -15.19
CA SER A 8 75.47 -52.14 -14.56
C SER A 8 74.09 -51.48 -14.34
N SER A 9 73.02 -52.28 -14.30
CA SER A 9 71.78 -52.07 -13.51
C SER A 9 71.05 -50.72 -13.60
N GLY A 10 69.79 -50.76 -14.04
CA GLY A 10 68.85 -49.66 -13.87
C GLY A 10 67.40 -50.09 -14.10
N ASP A 11 66.97 -51.20 -13.49
CA ASP A 11 65.57 -51.66 -13.47
C ASP A 11 64.77 -51.06 -12.27
N ASP A 12 65.16 -49.89 -11.76
CA ASP A 12 64.57 -49.27 -10.56
C ASP A 12 63.75 -47.98 -10.83
N ASP A 13 63.49 -47.62 -12.10
CA ASP A 13 62.78 -46.36 -12.42
C ASP A 13 61.26 -46.51 -12.59
N GLN A 14 60.72 -47.74 -12.61
CA GLN A 14 59.29 -47.94 -12.91
C GLN A 14 58.38 -47.87 -11.68
N GLU A 15 58.91 -48.02 -10.46
CA GLU A 15 58.12 -47.94 -9.22
C GLU A 15 57.97 -46.51 -8.67
N ARG A 16 58.75 -45.54 -9.18
CA ARG A 16 58.73 -44.14 -8.70
C ARG A 16 57.64 -43.28 -9.36
N ALA A 17 57.20 -43.62 -10.57
CA ALA A 17 56.21 -42.85 -11.33
C ALA A 17 54.76 -42.99 -10.80
N LEU A 18 54.45 -44.07 -10.08
CA LEU A 18 53.09 -44.33 -9.56
C LEU A 18 52.79 -43.57 -8.25
N THR A 19 53.82 -43.10 -7.55
CA THR A 19 53.66 -42.38 -6.27
C THR A 19 53.43 -40.88 -6.47
N GLU A 20 53.89 -40.29 -7.57
CA GLU A 20 53.75 -38.84 -7.83
C GLU A 20 52.37 -38.45 -8.43
N CYS A 21 51.68 -39.35 -9.15
CA CYS A 21 50.34 -39.07 -9.66
C CYS A 21 49.23 -39.07 -8.58
N GLY A 22 49.43 -39.71 -7.42
CA GLY A 22 48.43 -39.79 -6.36
C GLY A 22 48.35 -38.56 -5.44
N VAL A 23 49.46 -37.83 -5.28
CA VAL A 23 49.54 -36.67 -4.38
C VAL A 23 48.96 -35.41 -5.05
N HIS A 24 49.07 -35.29 -6.38
CA HIS A 24 48.61 -34.11 -7.12
C HIS A 24 47.07 -34.03 -7.22
N THR A 25 46.38 -35.16 -7.37
CA THR A 25 44.90 -35.21 -7.41
C THR A 25 44.25 -34.98 -6.05
N GLN A 26 44.89 -35.40 -4.94
CA GLN A 26 44.39 -35.11 -3.60
C GLN A 26 44.45 -33.61 -3.29
N VAL A 27 45.57 -32.93 -3.55
CA VAL A 27 45.72 -31.49 -3.26
C VAL A 27 44.71 -30.63 -4.04
N LEU A 28 44.44 -30.97 -5.31
CA LEU A 28 43.43 -30.28 -6.11
C LEU A 28 42.00 -30.51 -5.59
N LEU A 29 41.67 -31.72 -5.13
CA LEU A 29 40.37 -32.00 -4.50
C LEU A 29 40.20 -31.21 -3.19
N TRP A 30 41.26 -31.12 -2.38
CA TRP A 30 41.26 -30.32 -1.15
C TRP A 30 41.13 -28.82 -1.43
N ILE A 31 41.74 -28.28 -2.49
CA ILE A 31 41.58 -26.89 -2.92
C ILE A 31 40.14 -26.63 -3.42
N GLU A 32 39.54 -27.53 -4.20
CA GLU A 32 38.15 -27.41 -4.64
C GLU A 32 37.16 -27.54 -3.46
N LEU A 33 37.43 -28.39 -2.47
CA LEU A 33 36.64 -28.47 -1.23
C LEU A 33 36.78 -27.22 -0.36
N LEU A 34 37.96 -26.58 -0.30
CA LEU A 34 38.15 -25.29 0.37
C LEU A 34 37.42 -24.15 -0.36
N LYS A 35 37.41 -24.16 -1.71
CA LYS A 35 36.59 -23.23 -2.51
C LYS A 35 35.10 -23.45 -2.22
N LEU A 36 34.60 -24.69 -2.24
CA LEU A 36 33.21 -25.02 -1.93
C LEU A 36 32.80 -24.62 -0.50
N GLY A 37 33.69 -24.77 0.49
CA GLY A 37 33.48 -24.29 1.86
C GLY A 37 33.38 -22.76 1.95
N GLY A 38 34.22 -22.03 1.22
CA GLY A 38 34.13 -20.56 1.12
C GLY A 38 32.88 -20.08 0.37
N TYR A 39 32.45 -20.79 -0.67
CA TYR A 39 31.21 -20.51 -1.39
C TYR A 39 29.98 -20.72 -0.51
N LEU A 40 29.97 -21.75 0.34
CA LEU A 40 28.86 -22.02 1.25
C LEU A 40 28.73 -20.95 2.35
N GLU A 41 29.86 -20.51 2.92
CA GLU A 41 29.88 -19.40 3.89
C GLU A 41 29.53 -18.06 3.24
N MET A 42 29.94 -17.84 1.99
CA MET A 42 29.53 -16.67 1.20
C MET A 42 28.02 -16.69 0.92
N ILE A 43 27.45 -17.84 0.56
CA ILE A 43 26.00 -18.01 0.34
C ILE A 43 25.21 -17.84 1.63
N LYS A 44 25.70 -18.34 2.78
CA LYS A 44 25.06 -18.13 4.09
C LYS A 44 25.04 -16.66 4.50
N HIS A 45 26.16 -15.95 4.38
CA HIS A 45 26.22 -14.51 4.68
C HIS A 45 25.40 -13.68 3.69
N CYS A 46 25.33 -14.09 2.42
CA CYS A 46 24.48 -13.46 1.41
C CYS A 46 22.99 -13.70 1.71
N LEU A 47 22.59 -14.92 2.09
CA LEU A 47 21.23 -15.24 2.52
C LEU A 47 20.84 -14.51 3.81
N GLN A 48 21.73 -14.46 4.82
CA GLN A 48 21.49 -13.71 6.06
C GLN A 48 21.38 -12.20 5.82
N THR A 49 22.18 -11.63 4.91
CA THR A 49 22.07 -10.21 4.55
C THR A 49 20.83 -9.93 3.70
N ILE A 50 20.45 -10.81 2.76
CA ILE A 50 19.22 -10.68 1.97
C ILE A 50 17.97 -10.75 2.88
N MET A 51 17.94 -11.67 3.84
CA MET A 51 16.87 -11.77 4.83
C MET A 51 16.80 -10.55 5.77
N ALA A 52 17.94 -10.04 6.23
CA ALA A 52 18.01 -8.88 7.12
C ALA A 52 17.64 -7.55 6.42
N VAL A 53 17.95 -7.41 5.13
CA VAL A 53 17.54 -6.25 4.31
C VAL A 53 16.04 -6.26 4.04
N SER A 54 15.42 -7.44 3.93
CA SER A 54 13.98 -7.59 3.70
C SER A 54 13.12 -7.26 4.93
N LEU A 55 13.65 -7.43 6.15
CA LEU A 55 12.93 -7.15 7.40
C LEU A 55 12.87 -5.66 7.76
N PHE A 56 13.67 -4.80 7.12
CA PHE A 56 13.75 -3.36 7.45
C PHE A 56 12.86 -2.47 6.57
N THR A 57 12.20 -3.01 5.55
CA THR A 57 11.29 -2.26 4.65
C THR A 57 9.82 -2.59 4.90
N ALA A 58 9.41 -2.84 6.14
CA ALA A 58 8.01 -2.72 6.52
C ALA A 58 7.68 -1.23 6.68
N THR A 59 7.61 -0.50 5.56
CA THR A 59 7.10 0.87 5.56
C THR A 59 5.66 0.84 6.01
N LEU A 60 5.39 1.44 7.17
CA LEU A 60 4.05 1.75 7.66
C LEU A 60 3.32 2.54 6.58
N ILE A 61 2.37 1.92 5.89
CA ILE A 61 1.41 2.64 5.05
C ILE A 61 0.46 3.35 6.02
N ASN A 62 0.82 4.57 6.41
CA ASN A 62 -0.15 5.48 7.01
C ASN A 62 -1.16 5.84 5.93
N VAL A 63 -2.29 5.12 5.89
CA VAL A 63 -3.50 5.65 5.25
C VAL A 63 -3.95 6.80 6.15
N ALA A 64 -3.41 7.99 5.91
CA ALA A 64 -3.98 9.19 6.47
C ALA A 64 -5.42 9.26 5.93
N GLU A 65 -6.41 9.20 6.81
CA GLU A 65 -7.79 9.55 6.46
C GLU A 65 -7.79 11.02 6.03
N ALA A 66 -7.68 11.23 4.72
CA ALA A 66 -7.64 12.56 4.16
C ALA A 66 -9.03 13.18 4.31
N SER A 67 -9.09 14.31 5.02
CA SER A 67 -10.28 15.15 5.03
C SER A 67 -10.45 15.77 3.65
N GLU A 68 -11.54 15.41 2.98
CA GLU A 68 -11.92 15.90 1.66
C GLU A 68 -12.98 16.99 1.80
N LYS A 69 -12.88 18.03 0.98
CA LYS A 69 -13.91 19.07 0.92
C LYS A 69 -14.90 18.74 -0.20
N ARG A 70 -16.16 18.57 0.16
CA ARG A 70 -17.26 18.21 -0.72
C ARG A 70 -18.31 19.32 -0.69
N CYS A 71 -18.71 19.84 -1.85
CA CYS A 71 -19.68 20.94 -1.94
C CYS A 71 -20.75 20.63 -2.97
N GLY A 72 -22.01 20.79 -2.59
CA GLY A 72 -23.12 20.44 -3.45
C GLY A 72 -24.48 20.52 -2.76
N TRP A 73 -25.42 19.75 -3.28
CA TRP A 73 -26.77 19.65 -2.75
C TRP A 73 -26.78 18.73 -1.53
N LEU A 74 -27.11 19.28 -0.36
CA LEU A 74 -27.38 18.49 0.84
C LEU A 74 -28.88 18.24 0.90
N GLU A 75 -29.27 16.98 0.81
CA GLU A 75 -30.64 16.57 0.57
C GLU A 75 -31.12 15.67 1.71
N ASN A 76 -32.32 15.96 2.20
CA ASN A 76 -33.05 15.16 3.17
C ASN A 76 -34.51 15.05 2.70
N PRO A 77 -34.83 14.17 1.73
CA PRO A 77 -36.16 14.12 1.14
C PRO A 77 -37.20 13.37 1.98
N THR A 78 -36.74 12.55 2.93
CA THR A 78 -37.58 11.73 3.81
C THR A 78 -36.89 11.48 5.16
N PRO A 79 -37.65 11.09 6.22
CA PRO A 79 -37.06 10.85 7.53
C PRO A 79 -35.92 9.81 7.47
N GLY A 80 -34.76 10.14 8.04
CA GLY A 80 -33.61 9.23 8.13
C GLY A 80 -32.81 9.03 6.84
N ASN A 81 -33.11 9.76 5.77
CA ASN A 81 -32.39 9.69 4.49
C ASN A 81 -31.66 11.01 4.24
N TRP A 82 -30.33 10.96 4.18
CA TRP A 82 -29.47 12.12 4.00
C TRP A 82 -28.33 11.80 3.03
N TRP A 83 -28.13 12.66 2.05
CA TRP A 83 -26.99 12.58 1.14
C TRP A 83 -26.50 13.95 0.71
N LEU A 84 -25.23 13.99 0.30
CA LEU A 84 -24.62 15.13 -0.36
C LEU A 84 -24.34 14.76 -1.82
N THR A 85 -24.96 15.45 -2.76
CA THR A 85 -24.69 15.29 -4.20
C THR A 85 -23.78 16.42 -4.67
N ASP A 86 -22.53 16.10 -5.02
CA ASP A 86 -21.56 17.04 -5.58
C ASP A 86 -21.30 16.78 -7.08
N ALA A 87 -20.22 17.36 -7.62
CA ALA A 87 -19.85 17.19 -9.02
C ALA A 87 -19.33 15.78 -9.36
N ASP A 88 -18.86 15.05 -8.35
CA ASP A 88 -18.26 13.72 -8.53
C ASP A 88 -19.30 12.62 -8.37
N ASP A 89 -20.14 12.71 -7.33
CA ASP A 89 -21.10 11.65 -7.00
C ASP A 89 -22.13 12.07 -5.93
N THR A 90 -23.03 11.16 -5.59
CA THR A 90 -23.88 11.23 -4.40
C THR A 90 -23.26 10.45 -3.25
N TRP A 91 -23.10 11.12 -2.11
CA TRP A 91 -22.48 10.60 -0.91
C TRP A 91 -23.52 10.39 0.20
N ILE A 92 -23.70 9.14 0.62
CA ILE A 92 -24.65 8.76 1.67
C ILE A 92 -24.12 9.22 3.02
N ILE A 93 -24.92 10.01 3.74
CA ILE A 93 -24.69 10.39 5.14
C ILE A 93 -25.51 9.49 6.05
N ALA A 94 -26.78 9.26 5.70
CA ALA A 94 -27.64 8.28 6.35
C ALA A 94 -28.70 7.73 5.40
N ALA A 95 -29.08 6.48 5.62
CA ALA A 95 -30.17 5.82 4.93
C ALA A 95 -31.08 5.15 5.95
N GLN A 96 -32.39 5.31 5.78
CA GLN A 96 -33.37 4.79 6.72
C GLN A 96 -33.24 3.26 6.86
N GLY A 97 -33.05 2.78 8.10
CA GLY A 97 -32.87 1.35 8.39
C GLY A 97 -31.52 0.78 7.95
N GLY A 98 -30.55 1.62 7.59
CA GLY A 98 -29.25 1.21 7.10
C GLY A 98 -28.09 2.00 7.69
N TYR A 99 -27.14 2.36 6.84
CA TYR A 99 -25.94 3.12 7.21
C TYR A 99 -26.30 4.50 7.76
N SER A 100 -25.57 4.97 8.77
CA SER A 100 -25.57 6.35 9.24
C SER A 100 -24.17 6.71 9.73
N VAL A 101 -23.81 7.99 9.57
CA VAL A 101 -22.72 8.60 10.34
C VAL A 101 -22.99 8.55 11.84
N ASP A 102 -21.91 8.66 12.62
CA ASP A 102 -21.95 8.77 14.08
C ASP A 102 -22.70 10.03 14.54
N ASP A 103 -23.23 9.99 15.77
CA ASP A 103 -24.08 11.05 16.33
C ASP A 103 -23.40 12.43 16.36
N ASP A 104 -22.07 12.46 16.56
CA ASP A 104 -21.29 13.71 16.61
C ASP A 104 -21.25 14.44 15.25
N ALA A 105 -21.57 13.76 14.14
CA ALA A 105 -21.68 14.39 12.83
C ALA A 105 -22.93 15.29 12.75
N TRP A 106 -24.04 14.88 13.38
CA TRP A 106 -25.30 15.64 13.34
C TRP A 106 -25.19 16.96 14.12
N ASP A 107 -24.47 16.97 15.23
CA ASP A 107 -24.16 18.20 15.98
C ASP A 107 -23.41 19.23 15.12
N LYS A 108 -22.59 18.76 14.17
CA LYS A 108 -21.83 19.65 13.27
C LYS A 108 -22.68 20.17 12.11
N ILE A 109 -23.57 19.34 11.57
CA ILE A 109 -24.48 19.73 10.48
C ILE A 109 -25.53 20.72 11.01
N GLY A 110 -26.10 20.45 12.17
CA GLY A 110 -27.13 21.28 12.79
C GLY A 110 -28.43 21.33 11.98
N ASP A 111 -29.27 22.31 12.30
CA ASP A 111 -30.53 22.53 11.58
C ASP A 111 -30.29 23.31 10.27
N VAL A 112 -30.47 22.62 9.15
CA VAL A 112 -30.31 23.19 7.80
C VAL A 112 -31.51 24.04 7.35
N THR A 113 -32.62 23.99 8.09
CA THR A 113 -33.86 24.72 7.74
C THR A 113 -33.83 26.18 8.21
N GLU A 114 -32.90 26.56 9.08
CA GLU A 114 -32.76 27.93 9.60
C GLU A 114 -32.31 28.97 8.54
N LYS A 115 -31.83 28.51 7.37
CA LYS A 115 -31.32 29.37 6.29
C LYS A 115 -32.03 29.04 4.97
N GLU A 116 -31.38 29.32 3.83
CA GLU A 116 -31.95 28.98 2.53
C GLU A 116 -32.06 27.46 2.35
N PHE A 117 -33.29 26.98 2.42
CA PHE A 117 -33.70 25.59 2.30
C PHE A 117 -34.96 25.53 1.44
N VAL A 118 -35.10 24.49 0.62
CA VAL A 118 -36.29 24.26 -0.21
C VAL A 118 -36.98 23.02 0.26
N GLU A 119 -38.19 23.18 0.79
CA GLU A 119 -39.09 22.08 1.14
C GLU A 119 -39.65 21.43 -0.13
N THR A 120 -39.47 20.12 -0.27
CA THR A 120 -40.02 19.33 -1.38
C THR A 120 -40.99 18.24 -0.92
N ASN A 121 -40.99 17.92 0.39
CA ASN A 121 -41.85 16.90 0.96
C ASN A 121 -42.18 17.22 2.44
N GLY A 122 -43.16 18.08 2.70
CA GLY A 122 -43.42 18.56 4.07
C GLY A 122 -42.22 19.36 4.59
N SER A 123 -41.72 19.07 5.79
CA SER A 123 -40.51 19.70 6.33
C SER A 123 -39.19 19.15 5.77
N TYR A 124 -39.26 18.24 4.80
CA TYR A 124 -38.12 17.61 4.13
C TYR A 124 -37.81 18.33 2.82
N GLY A 125 -36.54 18.28 2.39
CA GLY A 125 -36.08 19.14 1.32
C GLY A 125 -34.57 19.12 1.09
N TYR A 126 -34.05 20.21 0.54
CA TYR A 126 -32.62 20.34 0.23
C TYR A 126 -32.08 21.75 0.47
N ALA A 127 -30.77 21.81 0.72
CA ALA A 127 -29.97 23.03 0.81
C ALA A 127 -28.70 22.93 -0.03
N CYS A 128 -28.03 24.06 -0.22
CA CYS A 128 -26.66 24.09 -0.76
C CYS A 128 -25.66 24.09 0.41
N ALA A 129 -24.64 23.23 0.38
CA ALA A 129 -23.68 23.15 1.49
C ALA A 129 -22.27 22.73 1.05
N CYS A 130 -21.29 22.98 1.90
CA CYS A 130 -19.97 22.37 1.85
C CYS A 130 -19.67 21.64 3.17
N LEU A 131 -19.13 20.44 3.06
CA LEU A 131 -18.63 19.65 4.18
C LEU A 131 -17.15 19.38 4.02
N SER A 132 -16.44 19.30 5.14
CA SER A 132 -15.11 18.69 5.22
C SER A 132 -15.29 17.32 5.84
N VAL A 133 -14.97 16.24 5.12
CA VAL A 133 -15.39 14.87 5.45
C VAL A 133 -14.30 13.85 5.23
N THR A 134 -14.34 12.74 5.97
CA THR A 134 -13.71 11.49 5.55
C THR A 134 -14.77 10.68 4.79
N VAL A 135 -14.41 10.06 3.66
CA VAL A 135 -15.35 9.28 2.84
C VAL A 135 -14.85 7.87 2.56
N ASP A 136 -15.80 6.95 2.41
CA ASP A 136 -15.60 5.68 1.72
C ASP A 136 -15.97 5.87 0.25
N LYS A 137 -14.96 5.82 -0.63
CA LYS A 137 -15.14 6.00 -2.07
C LYS A 137 -15.73 4.78 -2.76
N GLN A 138 -15.58 3.59 -2.18
CA GLN A 138 -16.11 2.35 -2.76
C GLN A 138 -17.61 2.31 -2.55
N ASP A 139 -18.06 2.57 -1.31
CA ASP A 139 -19.48 2.52 -0.95
C ASP A 139 -20.21 3.87 -1.09
N LYS A 140 -19.49 4.94 -1.47
CA LYS A 140 -19.99 6.31 -1.61
C LYS A 140 -20.66 6.82 -0.33
N ARG A 141 -19.96 6.67 0.79
CA ARG A 141 -20.43 7.07 2.12
C ARG A 141 -19.55 8.15 2.72
N ILE A 142 -20.16 9.09 3.43
CA ILE A 142 -19.44 9.95 4.36
C ILE A 142 -19.24 9.17 5.65
N LEU A 143 -17.99 8.92 6.03
CA LEU A 143 -17.62 8.21 7.25
C LEU A 143 -17.58 9.15 8.47
N LYS A 144 -17.12 10.38 8.26
CA LYS A 144 -16.97 11.38 9.32
C LYS A 144 -17.18 12.78 8.79
N VAL A 145 -17.88 13.61 9.55
CA VAL A 145 -17.99 15.05 9.29
C VAL A 145 -17.05 15.79 10.22
N HIS A 146 -16.12 16.55 9.64
CA HIS A 146 -15.18 17.40 10.38
C HIS A 146 -15.70 18.82 10.52
N SER A 147 -16.38 19.34 9.50
CA SER A 147 -17.06 20.64 9.54
C SER A 147 -18.16 20.73 8.48
N PHE A 148 -19.12 21.61 8.72
CA PHE A 148 -20.24 21.89 7.84
C PHE A 148 -20.40 23.40 7.63
N LYS A 149 -20.82 23.78 6.42
CA LYS A 149 -21.21 25.14 6.10
C LYS A 149 -22.34 25.14 5.08
N GLN A 150 -23.53 25.58 5.50
CA GLN A 150 -24.60 25.93 4.58
C GLN A 150 -24.26 27.18 3.78
N LEU A 151 -24.61 27.15 2.50
CA LEU A 151 -24.38 28.19 1.51
C LEU A 151 -25.72 28.72 0.97
N PRO A 152 -25.75 29.92 0.37
CA PRO A 152 -26.90 30.36 -0.40
C PRO A 152 -27.19 29.39 -1.55
N LEU A 153 -28.46 29.09 -1.82
CA LEU A 153 -28.90 28.19 -2.89
C LEU A 153 -28.34 28.62 -4.25
N LYS A 154 -28.18 29.93 -4.47
CA LYS A 154 -27.59 30.49 -5.69
C LYS A 154 -26.22 29.86 -6.01
N LYS A 155 -25.42 29.50 -5.01
CA LYS A 155 -24.10 28.87 -5.24
C LYS A 155 -24.22 27.54 -5.97
N CYS A 156 -25.13 26.67 -5.54
CA CYS A 156 -25.35 25.41 -6.21
C CYS A 156 -26.17 25.57 -7.51
N LYS A 157 -27.11 26.52 -7.57
CA LYS A 157 -27.87 26.82 -8.81
C LYS A 157 -26.99 27.32 -9.96
N ASP A 158 -25.96 28.10 -9.65
CA ASP A 158 -25.02 28.64 -10.64
C ASP A 158 -23.91 27.63 -11.01
N ASP A 159 -23.73 26.57 -10.23
CA ASP A 159 -22.70 25.56 -10.48
C ASP A 159 -23.18 24.56 -11.53
N ARG A 160 -22.55 24.62 -12.72
CA ARG A 160 -22.91 23.77 -13.86
C ARG A 160 -22.42 22.33 -13.74
N SER A 161 -21.54 22.05 -12.78
CA SER A 161 -21.05 20.70 -12.53
C SER A 161 -22.03 19.88 -11.68
N LEU A 162 -22.95 20.54 -10.98
CA LEU A 162 -23.96 19.88 -10.17
C LEU A 162 -25.18 19.46 -11.00
N PRO A 163 -25.86 18.37 -10.62
CA PRO A 163 -27.16 18.06 -11.19
C PRO A 163 -28.18 19.14 -10.85
N LYS A 164 -29.18 19.29 -11.72
CA LYS A 164 -30.32 20.19 -11.47
C LYS A 164 -31.26 19.53 -10.47
N GLN A 165 -31.65 20.29 -9.46
CA GLN A 165 -32.74 19.92 -8.55
C GLN A 165 -34.07 20.24 -9.24
N GLU A 166 -35.01 19.29 -9.20
CA GLU A 166 -36.36 19.40 -9.79
C GLU A 166 -37.34 20.16 -8.90
#